data_AF-A0A7C7YPU2-F1
#
_entry.id   AF-A0A7C7YPU2-F1
#
_cell.length_a   1.000
_cell.length_b   1.000
_cell.length_c   1.000
_cell.angle_alpha   90.00
_cell.angle_beta   90.00
_cell.angle_gamma   90.00
#
_symmetry.space_group_name_H-M   'P 1'
#
loop_
_entity.id
_entity.type
_entity.pdbx_description
1 polymer ?
#
loop_
_entity_poly.entity_id
_entity_poly.type
_entity_poly.pdbx_seq_one_letter_code
_entity_poly.pdbx_strand_id
1 'polypeptide(L)'
;MKSSKATNPRRVKKQQSRSAAKKVAKKKVSPSRPQYSEVFRRKVVQFSVKNGIVTAADKFAVSTPSVTNWRKLYGVSRETKVAAIGGMRVKIAKKPLPKSQRVTTGRQFSPTFRKEVAEFSIREGVARTADRFGVSTPSVTNWRREFGINRQSRQEWLKENSKNGAQRKGTPSRRELEALRKKLGNLHEQVQSWLDQQS
;
A
#
# COMPACT_ATOMS: atom_id res chain seq x y z
N MET A 1 56.03 16.07 -7.52
CA MET A 1 55.09 15.57 -8.55
C MET A 1 54.71 14.13 -8.24
N LYS A 2 53.40 13.83 -8.30
CA LYS A 2 52.74 12.52 -8.44
C LYS A 2 52.91 11.50 -7.29
N SER A 3 51.98 11.59 -6.33
CA SER A 3 51.64 10.53 -5.37
C SER A 3 50.73 9.49 -6.04
N SER A 4 51.18 8.23 -6.06
CA SER A 4 50.51 7.09 -6.70
C SER A 4 49.41 6.53 -5.80
N LYS A 5 48.16 6.55 -6.28
CA LYS A 5 47.00 5.93 -5.64
C LYS A 5 47.09 4.40 -5.71
N ALA A 6 47.16 3.76 -4.55
CA ALA A 6 46.96 2.32 -4.41
C ALA A 6 45.53 1.94 -4.81
N THR A 7 45.40 1.05 -5.81
CA THR A 7 44.11 0.57 -6.32
C THR A 7 43.78 -0.75 -5.62
N ASN A 8 42.71 -0.78 -4.84
CA ASN A 8 42.28 -1.91 -4.01
C ASN A 8 41.66 -3.04 -4.87
N PRO A 9 42.29 -4.22 -5.01
CA PRO A 9 41.80 -5.28 -5.89
C PRO A 9 40.93 -6.27 -5.10
N ARG A 10 39.78 -5.83 -4.58
CA ARG A 10 38.87 -6.72 -3.81
C ARG A 10 37.42 -6.75 -4.32
N ARG A 11 37.18 -6.29 -5.56
CA ARG A 11 35.83 -6.22 -6.13
C ARG A 11 35.73 -6.73 -7.58
N VAL A 12 36.45 -7.79 -7.93
CA VAL A 12 36.28 -8.47 -9.22
C VAL A 12 36.46 -9.97 -9.04
N LYS A 13 35.46 -10.68 -8.48
CA LYS A 13 35.35 -12.16 -8.52
C LYS A 13 34.01 -12.62 -7.92
N LYS A 14 32.89 -12.16 -8.49
CA LYS A 14 31.56 -12.79 -8.22
C LYS A 14 30.57 -12.60 -9.37
N GLN A 15 31.05 -12.66 -10.62
CA GLN A 15 30.18 -12.49 -11.80
C GLN A 15 30.38 -13.53 -12.91
N GLN A 16 31.27 -14.51 -12.75
CA GLN A 16 31.61 -15.45 -13.84
C GLN A 16 31.23 -16.92 -13.58
N SER A 17 30.49 -17.26 -12.53
CA SER A 17 30.06 -18.66 -12.26
C SER A 17 28.56 -18.95 -12.45
N ARG A 18 27.78 -18.04 -13.09
CA ARG A 18 26.34 -18.29 -13.34
C ARG A 18 25.97 -18.56 -14.81
N SER A 19 26.95 -18.64 -15.72
CA SER A 19 26.70 -18.70 -17.17
C SER A 19 26.77 -20.09 -17.82
N ALA A 20 27.04 -21.17 -17.07
CA ALA A 20 27.24 -22.51 -17.66
C ALA A 20 26.24 -23.60 -17.19
N ALA A 21 25.02 -23.22 -16.79
CA ALA A 21 23.95 -24.19 -16.49
C ALA A 21 22.59 -23.68 -16.98
N LYS A 22 22.50 -23.28 -18.25
CA LYS A 22 21.22 -23.00 -18.92
C LYS A 22 20.64 -24.35 -19.39
N LYS A 23 20.27 -25.21 -18.42
CA LYS A 23 19.39 -26.36 -18.68
C LYS A 23 18.14 -25.82 -19.36
N VAL A 24 17.81 -26.41 -20.51
CA VAL A 24 16.59 -26.16 -21.29
C VAL A 24 15.40 -26.63 -20.44
N ALA A 25 14.99 -25.80 -19.49
CA ALA A 25 13.76 -25.99 -18.76
C ALA A 25 12.63 -25.76 -19.75
N LYS A 26 12.03 -26.86 -20.25
CA LYS A 26 10.77 -26.84 -20.99
C LYS A 26 9.79 -25.96 -20.20
N LYS A 27 9.47 -24.77 -20.72
CA LYS A 27 8.45 -23.89 -20.12
C LYS A 27 7.16 -24.70 -20.05
N LYS A 28 6.75 -25.10 -18.85
CA LYS A 28 5.39 -25.60 -18.62
C LYS A 28 4.46 -24.46 -19.03
N VAL A 29 3.81 -24.58 -20.19
CA VAL A 29 2.79 -23.62 -20.63
C VAL A 29 1.64 -23.79 -19.63
N SER A 30 1.50 -22.85 -18.70
CA SER A 30 0.33 -22.84 -17.82
C SER A 30 -0.92 -22.79 -18.68
N PRO A 31 -1.95 -23.61 -18.40
CA PRO A 31 -3.16 -23.63 -19.21
C PRO A 31 -3.71 -22.21 -19.32
N SER A 32 -4.00 -21.79 -20.55
CA SER A 32 -4.56 -20.47 -20.84
C SER A 32 -5.85 -20.30 -20.03
N ARG A 33 -6.03 -19.13 -19.43
CA ARG A 33 -7.24 -18.84 -18.63
C ARG A 33 -8.49 -19.03 -19.51
N PRO A 34 -9.54 -19.71 -19.02
CA PRO A 34 -10.76 -19.88 -19.79
C PRO A 34 -11.34 -18.52 -20.22
N GLN A 35 -11.52 -18.33 -21.52
CA GLN A 35 -12.09 -17.11 -22.08
C GLN A 35 -13.59 -17.28 -22.26
N TYR A 36 -14.37 -16.70 -21.34
CA TYR A 36 -15.83 -16.74 -21.39
C TYR A 36 -16.38 -15.64 -22.29
N SER A 37 -17.37 -15.98 -23.14
CA SER A 37 -18.12 -15.02 -23.95
C SER A 37 -19.04 -14.15 -23.08
N GLU A 38 -19.31 -12.91 -23.53
CA GLU A 38 -20.19 -11.99 -22.78
C GLU A 38 -21.62 -12.51 -22.65
N VAL A 39 -22.13 -13.20 -23.67
CA VAL A 39 -23.45 -13.84 -23.64
C VAL A 39 -23.52 -14.89 -22.53
N PHE A 40 -22.46 -15.71 -22.41
CA PHE A 40 -22.36 -16.71 -21.35
C PHE A 40 -22.28 -16.05 -19.97
N ARG A 41 -21.38 -15.06 -19.78
CA ARG A 41 -21.25 -14.33 -18.51
C ARG A 41 -22.58 -13.75 -18.06
N ARG A 42 -23.33 -13.12 -18.96
CA ARG A 42 -24.66 -12.57 -18.68
C ARG A 42 -25.66 -13.64 -18.25
N LYS A 43 -25.69 -14.78 -18.93
CA LYS A 43 -26.55 -15.93 -18.57
C LYS A 43 -26.25 -16.44 -17.16
N VAL A 44 -24.97 -16.61 -16.82
CA VAL A 44 -24.54 -17.02 -15.48
C VAL A 44 -24.94 -15.98 -14.44
N VAL A 45 -24.73 -14.69 -14.72
CA VAL A 45 -25.10 -13.60 -13.82
C VAL A 45 -26.61 -13.56 -13.58
N GLN A 46 -27.42 -13.70 -14.62
CA GLN A 46 -28.88 -13.77 -14.51
C GLN A 46 -29.36 -14.94 -13.65
N PHE A 47 -28.76 -16.11 -13.82
CA PHE A 47 -29.06 -17.26 -12.97
C PHE A 47 -28.63 -17.03 -11.51
N SER A 48 -27.46 -16.40 -11.30
CA SER A 48 -26.91 -16.14 -9.97
C SER A 48 -27.72 -15.15 -9.13
N VAL A 49 -28.46 -14.25 -9.78
CA VAL A 49 -29.31 -13.27 -9.11
C VAL A 49 -30.47 -13.96 -8.38
N LYS A 50 -31.06 -14.99 -8.99
CA LYS A 50 -32.17 -15.76 -8.42
C LYS A 50 -31.71 -16.88 -7.49
N ASN A 51 -30.69 -17.64 -7.88
CA ASN A 51 -30.32 -18.89 -7.22
C ASN A 51 -29.09 -18.79 -6.30
N GLY A 52 -28.42 -17.63 -6.29
CA GLY A 52 -27.17 -17.44 -5.54
C GLY A 52 -25.92 -17.72 -6.37
N ILE A 53 -24.77 -17.30 -5.83
CA ILE A 53 -23.47 -17.35 -6.53
C ILE A 53 -22.92 -18.78 -6.57
N VAL A 54 -23.00 -19.51 -5.45
CA VAL A 54 -22.45 -20.87 -5.32
C VAL A 54 -23.17 -21.82 -6.27
N THR A 55 -24.50 -21.87 -6.21
CA THR A 55 -25.33 -22.67 -7.12
C THR A 55 -25.09 -22.35 -8.60
N ALA A 56 -24.82 -21.08 -8.93
CA ALA A 56 -24.48 -20.69 -10.30
C ALA A 56 -23.07 -21.15 -10.69
N ALA A 57 -22.10 -21.04 -9.79
CA ALA A 57 -20.74 -21.53 -10.00
C ALA A 57 -20.76 -23.04 -10.31
N ASP A 58 -21.49 -23.81 -9.51
CA ASP A 58 -21.62 -25.26 -9.67
C ASP A 58 -22.33 -25.63 -10.97
N LYS A 59 -23.48 -25.00 -11.25
CA LYS A 59 -24.29 -25.29 -12.44
C LYS A 59 -23.55 -25.01 -13.76
N PHE A 60 -22.71 -23.99 -13.79
CA PHE A 60 -22.01 -23.56 -15.00
C PHE A 60 -20.54 -23.98 -15.04
N ALA A 61 -20.07 -24.74 -14.05
CA ALA A 61 -18.65 -25.11 -13.88
C ALA A 61 -17.70 -23.90 -13.94
N VAL A 62 -18.10 -22.80 -13.30
CA VAL A 62 -17.32 -21.55 -13.25
C VAL A 62 -16.90 -21.30 -11.81
N SER A 63 -15.68 -20.83 -11.58
CA SER A 63 -15.25 -20.42 -10.24
C SER A 63 -16.13 -19.32 -9.61
N THR A 64 -16.47 -19.48 -8.33
CA THR A 64 -17.23 -18.49 -7.52
C THR A 64 -16.70 -17.05 -7.62
N PRO A 65 -15.36 -16.81 -7.60
CA PRO A 65 -14.81 -15.46 -7.79
C PRO A 65 -15.13 -14.86 -9.15
N SER A 66 -15.20 -15.68 -10.22
CA SER A 66 -15.52 -15.18 -11.57
C SER A 66 -16.98 -14.71 -11.63
N VAL A 67 -17.92 -15.48 -11.10
CA VAL A 67 -19.33 -15.08 -11.01
C VAL A 67 -19.49 -13.80 -10.18
N THR A 68 -18.79 -13.71 -9.05
CA THR A 68 -18.78 -12.52 -8.20
C THR A 68 -18.26 -11.29 -8.95
N ASN A 69 -17.16 -11.43 -9.69
CA ASN A 69 -16.60 -10.35 -10.48
C ASN A 69 -17.54 -9.93 -11.62
N TRP A 70 -18.16 -10.88 -12.33
CA TRP A 70 -19.14 -10.56 -13.37
C TRP A 70 -20.35 -9.82 -12.80
N ARG A 71 -20.87 -10.20 -11.64
CA ARG A 71 -21.94 -9.44 -10.97
C ARG A 71 -21.56 -7.98 -10.74
N LYS A 72 -20.34 -7.71 -10.27
CA LYS A 72 -19.83 -6.34 -10.15
C LYS A 72 -19.75 -5.62 -11.50
N LEU A 73 -19.31 -6.33 -12.55
CA LEU A 73 -19.24 -5.77 -13.90
C LEU A 73 -20.62 -5.43 -14.49
N TYR A 74 -21.67 -6.19 -14.17
CA TYR A 74 -23.04 -5.91 -14.63
C TYR A 74 -23.85 -5.05 -13.64
N GLY A 75 -23.22 -4.48 -12.61
CA GLY A 75 -23.88 -3.60 -11.65
C GLY A 75 -24.89 -4.30 -10.73
N VAL A 76 -24.78 -5.62 -10.55
CA VAL A 76 -25.69 -6.38 -9.69
C VAL A 76 -25.33 -6.11 -8.23
N SER A 77 -26.13 -5.28 -7.57
CA SER A 77 -25.97 -4.90 -6.17
C SER A 77 -26.69 -5.86 -5.20
N ARG A 78 -26.61 -5.56 -3.90
CA ARG A 78 -27.39 -6.26 -2.87
C ARG A 78 -28.88 -6.03 -3.06
N GLU A 79 -29.29 -4.81 -3.41
CA GLU A 79 -30.69 -4.43 -3.68
C GLU A 79 -31.26 -5.26 -4.83
N THR A 80 -30.48 -5.44 -5.90
CA THR A 80 -30.86 -6.27 -7.04
C THR A 80 -31.17 -7.71 -6.62
N LYS A 81 -30.41 -8.26 -5.66
CA LYS A 81 -30.66 -9.60 -5.12
C LYS A 81 -31.95 -9.63 -4.30
N VAL A 82 -32.17 -8.63 -3.45
CA VAL A 82 -33.37 -8.53 -2.61
C VAL A 82 -34.62 -8.42 -3.49
N ALA A 83 -34.59 -7.57 -4.52
CA ALA A 83 -35.68 -7.44 -5.48
C ALA A 83 -35.98 -8.76 -6.22
N ALA A 84 -34.94 -9.51 -6.61
CA ALA A 84 -35.12 -10.80 -7.27
C ALA A 84 -35.71 -11.88 -6.35
N ILE A 85 -35.34 -11.88 -5.06
CA ILE A 85 -35.94 -12.76 -4.05
C ILE A 85 -37.41 -12.38 -3.83
N GLY A 86 -37.73 -11.08 -3.82
CA GLY A 86 -39.09 -10.56 -3.78
C GLY A 86 -39.89 -10.75 -5.08
N GLY A 87 -39.42 -11.58 -6.02
CA GLY A 87 -40.13 -11.91 -7.26
C GLY A 87 -40.09 -10.85 -8.36
N MET A 88 -39.40 -9.73 -8.15
CA MET A 88 -39.29 -8.68 -9.18
C MET A 88 -38.39 -9.12 -10.34
N ARG A 89 -38.82 -8.80 -11.56
CA ARG A 89 -38.02 -9.02 -12.77
C ARG A 89 -36.85 -8.05 -12.84
N VAL A 90 -35.66 -8.52 -12.47
CA VAL A 90 -34.41 -7.76 -12.63
C VAL A 90 -33.97 -7.76 -14.10
N LYS A 91 -33.92 -6.57 -14.72
CA LYS A 91 -33.32 -6.38 -16.05
C LYS A 91 -31.81 -6.17 -15.93
N ILE A 92 -31.02 -7.16 -16.32
CA ILE A 92 -29.54 -7.07 -16.35
C ILE A 92 -29.09 -6.52 -17.70
N ALA A 93 -28.18 -5.54 -17.66
CA ALA A 93 -27.59 -4.90 -18.84
C ALA A 93 -26.97 -5.92 -19.81
N LYS A 94 -27.01 -5.62 -21.11
CA LYS A 94 -26.42 -6.48 -22.15
C LYS A 94 -24.89 -6.41 -22.18
N LYS A 95 -24.33 -5.23 -21.89
CA LYS A 95 -22.89 -4.97 -21.86
C LYS A 95 -22.43 -4.74 -20.41
N PRO A 96 -21.20 -5.11 -20.06
CA PRO A 96 -20.63 -4.79 -18.76
C PRO A 96 -20.43 -3.28 -18.62
N LEU A 97 -20.48 -2.77 -17.39
CA LEU A 97 -20.26 -1.38 -17.07
C LEU A 97 -18.88 -0.90 -17.57
N PRO A 98 -18.82 0.29 -18.19
CA PRO A 98 -17.56 0.90 -18.58
C PRO A 98 -16.71 1.15 -17.33
N LYS A 99 -15.37 1.14 -17.47
CA LYS A 99 -14.44 1.23 -16.34
C LYS A 99 -14.70 2.46 -15.46
N SER A 100 -15.13 3.59 -16.05
CA SER A 100 -15.48 4.83 -15.34
C SER A 100 -16.69 4.70 -14.42
N GLN A 101 -17.65 3.83 -14.74
CA GLN A 101 -18.87 3.61 -13.95
C GLN A 101 -18.75 2.45 -12.96
N ARG A 102 -17.59 1.77 -12.91
CA ARG A 102 -17.37 0.67 -11.96
C ARG A 102 -17.12 1.24 -10.58
N VAL A 103 -18.00 0.93 -9.63
CA VAL A 103 -17.84 1.33 -8.23
C VAL A 103 -16.56 0.69 -7.67
N THR A 104 -15.62 1.53 -7.24
CA THR A 104 -14.44 1.05 -6.51
C THR A 104 -14.85 0.78 -5.07
N THR A 105 -14.78 -0.48 -4.66
CA THR A 105 -15.16 -0.93 -3.30
C THR A 105 -14.01 -0.77 -2.29
N GLY A 106 -12.97 0.00 -2.64
CA GLY A 106 -11.84 0.29 -1.79
C GLY A 106 -12.10 1.47 -0.84
N ARG A 107 -11.38 1.51 0.28
CA ARG A 107 -11.32 2.71 1.12
C ARG A 107 -10.87 3.89 0.26
N GLN A 108 -11.68 4.94 0.23
CA GLN A 108 -11.35 6.18 -0.45
C GLN A 108 -10.57 7.06 0.53
N PHE A 109 -9.41 7.54 0.09
CA PHE A 109 -8.57 8.43 0.87
C PHE A 109 -8.53 9.79 0.17
N SER A 110 -8.68 10.87 0.93
CA SER A 110 -8.61 12.22 0.38
C SER A 110 -7.24 12.45 -0.27
N PRO A 111 -7.15 13.24 -1.35
CA PRO A 111 -5.86 13.55 -1.98
C PRO A 111 -4.86 14.18 -1.00
N THR A 112 -5.33 15.00 -0.06
CA THR A 112 -4.52 15.64 0.98
C THR A 112 -3.90 14.62 1.93
N PHE A 113 -4.70 13.68 2.45
CA PHE A 113 -4.22 12.59 3.30
C PHE A 113 -3.19 11.71 2.56
N ARG A 114 -3.48 11.34 1.30
CA ARG A 114 -2.55 10.54 0.49
C ARG A 114 -1.20 11.25 0.31
N LYS A 115 -1.22 12.57 0.09
CA LYS A 115 -0.01 13.40 -0.04
C LYS A 115 0.79 13.41 1.25
N GLU A 116 0.14 13.68 2.39
CA GLU A 116 0.77 13.69 3.71
C GLU A 116 1.45 12.35 4.02
N VAL A 117 0.74 11.24 3.83
CA VAL A 117 1.30 9.90 4.04
C VAL A 117 2.49 9.64 3.11
N ALA A 118 2.41 10.06 1.85
CA ALA A 118 3.48 9.87 0.89
C ALA A 118 4.73 10.68 1.27
N GLU A 119 4.59 11.93 1.70
CA GLU A 119 5.68 12.78 2.18
C GLU A 119 6.29 12.23 3.48
N PHE A 120 5.44 11.78 4.40
CA PHE A 120 5.88 11.18 5.65
C PHE A 120 6.74 9.93 5.43
N SER A 121 6.41 9.16 4.38
CA SER A 121 7.17 7.96 4.00
C SER A 121 8.61 8.22 3.57
N ILE A 122 8.95 9.48 3.23
CA ILE A 122 10.34 9.88 2.94
C ILE A 122 11.19 9.75 4.21
N ARG A 123 10.63 10.15 5.36
CA ARG A 123 11.33 10.22 6.65
C ARG A 123 11.47 8.83 7.28
N GLU A 124 10.35 8.17 7.55
CA GLU A 124 10.33 6.89 8.28
C GLU A 124 10.50 5.67 7.37
N GLY A 125 10.06 5.78 6.12
CA GLY A 125 10.03 4.69 5.16
C GLY A 125 8.66 4.03 5.04
N VAL A 126 8.42 3.45 3.85
CA VAL A 126 7.11 2.96 3.41
C VAL A 126 6.45 1.99 4.39
N ALA A 127 7.20 1.03 4.95
CA ALA A 127 6.65 0.02 5.85
C ALA A 127 6.13 0.64 7.16
N ARG A 128 6.98 1.39 7.88
CA ARG A 128 6.60 2.06 9.13
C ARG A 128 5.47 3.05 8.94
N THR A 129 5.49 3.79 7.83
CA THR A 129 4.40 4.70 7.49
C THR A 129 3.09 3.96 7.20
N ALA A 130 3.14 2.82 6.51
CA ALA A 130 1.95 2.01 6.27
C ALA A 130 1.32 1.54 7.60
N ASP A 131 2.16 1.04 8.52
CA ASP A 131 1.72 0.58 9.84
C ASP A 131 1.14 1.74 10.67
N ARG A 132 1.83 2.88 10.70
CA ARG A 132 1.43 4.06 11.49
C ARG A 132 0.10 4.66 11.04
N PHE A 133 -0.16 4.70 9.74
CA PHE A 133 -1.38 5.30 9.18
C PHE A 133 -2.49 4.26 8.91
N GLY A 134 -2.26 2.99 9.23
CA GLY A 134 -3.25 1.91 9.01
C GLY A 134 -3.60 1.71 7.53
N VAL A 135 -2.63 1.94 6.63
CA VAL A 135 -2.79 1.79 5.18
C VAL A 135 -1.90 0.68 4.64
N SER A 136 -2.21 0.14 3.46
CA SER A 136 -1.38 -0.91 2.87
C SER A 136 -0.06 -0.35 2.32
N THR A 137 1.05 -1.09 2.44
CA THR A 137 2.35 -0.73 1.85
C THR A 137 2.28 -0.47 0.33
N PRO A 138 1.50 -1.24 -0.46
CA PRO A 138 1.26 -0.91 -1.87
C PRO A 138 0.57 0.44 -2.07
N SER A 139 -0.39 0.82 -1.23
CA SER A 139 -1.05 2.13 -1.29
C SER A 139 -0.05 3.26 -1.15
N VAL A 140 0.79 3.21 -0.11
CA VAL A 140 1.83 4.23 0.11
C VAL A 140 2.80 4.30 -1.08
N THR A 141 3.19 3.15 -1.63
CA THR A 141 4.07 3.09 -2.80
C THR A 141 3.43 3.71 -4.04
N ASN A 142 2.13 3.48 -4.25
CA ASN A 142 1.39 4.08 -5.36
C ASN A 142 1.24 5.59 -5.18
N TRP A 143 0.88 6.07 -3.98
CA TRP A 143 0.78 7.50 -3.70
C TRP A 143 2.11 8.21 -3.86
N ARG A 144 3.21 7.60 -3.46
CA ARG A 144 4.56 8.12 -3.77
C ARG A 144 4.78 8.33 -5.26
N ARG A 145 4.32 7.40 -6.11
CA ARG A 145 4.42 7.56 -7.58
C ARG A 145 3.48 8.66 -8.08
N GLU A 146 2.25 8.74 -7.55
CA GLU A 146 1.28 9.78 -7.88
C GLU A 146 1.83 11.19 -7.59
N PHE A 147 2.58 11.36 -6.50
CA PHE A 147 3.18 12.64 -6.11
C PHE A 147 4.67 12.80 -6.50
N GLY A 148 5.21 11.93 -7.35
CA GLY A 148 6.59 12.03 -7.84
C GLY A 148 7.69 11.75 -6.78
N ILE A 149 7.34 11.22 -5.62
CA ILE A 149 8.25 10.88 -4.52
C ILE A 149 9.00 9.59 -4.85
N ASN A 150 10.17 9.74 -5.45
CA ASN A 150 10.99 8.63 -5.91
C ASN A 150 12.01 8.18 -4.85
N ARG A 151 12.94 7.30 -5.24
CA ARG A 151 14.01 6.83 -4.34
C ARG A 151 15.02 7.94 -4.02
N GLN A 152 15.24 8.88 -4.94
CA GLN A 152 16.15 10.01 -4.77
C GLN A 152 15.61 10.98 -3.73
N SER A 153 14.30 11.28 -3.70
CA SER A 153 13.70 12.14 -2.67
C SER A 153 14.03 11.68 -1.25
N ARG A 154 14.07 10.36 -1.02
CA ARG A 154 14.52 9.80 0.26
C ARG A 154 16.03 9.93 0.48
N GLN A 155 16.84 9.73 -0.55
CA GLN A 155 18.29 9.90 -0.44
C GLN A 155 18.68 11.36 -0.20
N GLU A 156 18.00 12.30 -0.85
CA GLU A 156 18.13 13.74 -0.64
C GLU A 156 17.76 14.12 0.78
N TRP A 157 16.59 13.66 1.26
CA TRP A 157 16.20 13.88 2.66
C TRP A 157 17.21 13.28 3.64
N LEU A 158 17.74 12.09 3.39
CA LEU A 158 18.78 11.49 4.24
C LEU A 158 20.09 12.29 4.20
N LYS A 159 20.49 12.81 3.03
CA LYS A 159 21.69 13.66 2.89
C LYS A 159 21.50 14.99 3.60
N GLU A 160 20.36 15.64 3.39
CA GLU A 160 20.00 16.90 4.02
C GLU A 160 19.89 16.74 5.54
N ASN A 161 19.23 15.68 6.01
CA ASN A 161 19.14 15.39 7.44
C ASN A 161 20.48 14.91 8.04
N SER A 162 21.42 14.40 7.23
CA SER A 162 22.79 14.12 7.68
C SER A 162 23.62 15.41 7.80
N LYS A 163 23.45 16.35 6.85
CA LYS A 163 24.06 17.69 6.91
C LYS A 163 23.50 18.50 8.07
N ASN A 164 22.17 18.48 8.26
CA ASN A 164 21.46 19.14 9.35
C ASN A 164 21.60 18.36 10.67
N GLY A 165 21.86 17.06 10.62
CA GLY A 165 22.16 16.21 11.77
C GLY A 165 23.52 16.49 12.39
N ALA A 166 24.45 17.14 11.67
CA ALA A 166 25.64 17.74 12.26
C ALA A 166 25.32 19.04 13.04
N GLN A 167 24.17 19.68 12.77
CA GLN A 167 23.68 20.88 13.44
C GLN A 167 22.66 20.59 14.57
N ARG A 168 21.94 19.46 14.49
CA ARG A 168 21.16 18.94 15.62
C ARG A 168 22.12 18.26 16.57
N LYS A 169 22.56 19.01 17.59
CA LYS A 169 23.31 18.52 18.76
C LYS A 169 22.86 17.08 19.05
N GLY A 170 23.82 16.17 19.06
CA GLY A 170 23.58 14.76 19.32
C GLY A 170 22.72 14.57 20.56
N THR A 171 22.11 13.38 20.67
CA THR A 171 21.37 12.91 21.86
C THR A 171 21.94 13.59 23.10
N PRO A 172 21.16 14.44 23.81
CA PRO A 172 21.69 15.28 24.87
C PRO A 172 22.49 14.40 25.81
N SER A 173 23.74 14.81 26.05
CA SER A 173 24.67 14.05 26.87
C SER A 173 23.99 13.73 28.19
N ARG A 174 24.30 12.59 28.81
CA ARG A 174 23.77 12.23 30.13
C ARG A 174 23.87 13.39 31.14
N ARG A 175 24.94 14.19 31.05
CA ARG A 175 25.15 15.40 31.85
C ARG A 175 24.16 16.52 31.52
N GLU A 176 23.82 16.72 30.25
CA GLU A 176 22.83 17.71 29.81
C GLU A 176 21.41 17.28 30.23
N LEU A 177 21.11 15.98 30.16
CA LEU A 177 19.86 15.42 30.66
C LEU A 177 19.73 15.58 32.18
N GLU A 178 20.80 15.32 32.93
CA GLU A 178 20.84 15.53 34.38
C GLU A 178 20.71 17.02 34.74
N ALA A 179 21.31 17.93 33.97
CA ALA A 179 21.16 19.36 34.16
C ALA A 179 19.73 19.84 33.89
N LEU A 180 19.08 19.34 32.84
CA LEU A 180 17.68 19.63 32.54
C LEU A 180 16.76 19.07 33.63
N ARG A 181 17.01 17.85 34.12
CA ARG A 181 16.26 17.25 35.21
C ARG A 181 16.34 18.08 36.50
N LYS A 182 17.53 18.57 36.86
CA LYS A 182 17.72 19.47 38.00
C LYS A 182 16.97 20.79 37.82
N LYS A 183 17.06 21.41 36.64
CA LYS A 183 16.31 22.65 36.34
C LYS A 183 14.80 22.45 36.47
N LEU A 184 14.29 21.30 36.02
CA LEU A 184 12.87 20.98 36.15
C LEU A 184 12.44 20.80 37.62
N GLY A 185 13.30 20.16 38.43
CA GLY A 185 13.08 20.02 39.87
C GLY A 185 12.99 21.37 40.58
N ASN A 186 13.95 22.25 40.32
CA ASN A 186 13.97 23.59 40.92
C ASN A 186 12.73 24.43 40.52
N LEU A 187 12.31 24.34 39.25
CA LEU A 187 11.09 25.01 38.78
C LEU A 187 9.84 24.47 39.50
N HIS A 188 9.76 23.16 39.70
CA HIS A 188 8.65 22.55 40.42
C HIS A 188 8.60 23.00 41.89
N GLU A 189 9.74 23.09 42.56
CA GLU A 189 9.84 23.62 43.93
C GLU A 189 9.45 25.10 44.01
N GLN A 190 9.85 25.92 43.04
CA GLN A 190 9.43 27.32 42.96
C GLN A 190 7.91 27.47 42.78
N VAL A 191 7.30 26.64 41.93
CA VAL A 191 5.85 26.65 41.73
C VAL A 191 5.11 26.20 42.99
N GLN A 192 5.60 25.17 43.70
CA GLN A 192 5.00 24.74 44.97
C GLN A 192 5.12 25.81 46.05
N SER A 193 6.30 26.41 46.23
CA SER A 193 6.48 27.51 47.17
C SER A 193 5.59 28.72 46.84
N TRP A 194 5.33 28.99 45.56
CA TRP A 194 4.42 30.06 45.17
C TRP A 194 2.96 29.72 45.49
N LEU A 195 2.54 28.47 45.29
CA LEU A 195 1.20 28.00 45.66
C LEU A 195 0.97 28.03 47.18
N ASP A 196 1.97 27.62 47.96
CA ASP A 196 1.90 27.62 49.43
C ASP A 196 1.84 29.04 50.02
N GLN A 197 2.38 30.04 49.32
CA GLN A 197 2.27 31.46 49.73
C GLN A 197 0.91 32.09 49.41
N GLN A 198 0.07 31.43 48.62
CA GLN A 198 -1.28 31.91 48.27
C GLN A 198 -2.39 31.23 49.10
N SER A 199 -2.05 30.25 49.95
CA SER A 199 -2.96 29.59 50.89
C SER A 199 -2.83 30.16 52.30
#